data_AF-A0AAU6HDL7-F1
#
_entry.id   AF-A0AAU6HDL7-F1
#
_cell.length_a   1.000
_cell.length_b   1.000
_cell.length_c   1.000
_cell.angle_alpha   90.00
_cell.angle_beta   90.00
_cell.angle_gamma   90.00
#
_symmetry.space_group_name_H-M   'P 1'
#
loop_
_entity.id
_entity.type
_entity.pdbx_description
1 polymer ?
#
loop_
_entity_poly.entity_id
_entity_poly.type
_entity_poly.pdbx_seq_one_letter_code
_entity_poly.pdbx_strand_id
1 'polypeptide(L)'
;MTRSQKTTGHFLRGDVEVEPLVDRWYAWVHLVSPATAAFVTMERHLRMMESYVRSPAMHAAAAANPATRSGPFLDLGGARVAEVQALLDATRTKAKRQQDFVSAFGELDELLESMTGGALEPLYPAVPAALRGLVELEYDRHNRARCRLYERLLYADALADPSGQCLRLVRTDRDGDRPFAFSTPRLPVAEDPDAADDAAWEGAVELCVPFASPALDALFRARGEPVDPDALADELGLDAGTRPRFRELFTTTPPRTPGEREDPPAGPGPLRVTYFGHACVLLEDGEVSVLVDPVIPYAHASDVPRRSFADLPDRIDYVLITHAHHDHVLPETLLQIRHKVGTVIVPGNDGGGLMDPSLRLVVEHLGFPDVREVRELDVVDLPHGAITAIPFVGEHHDLAIRSKSTYHVRLGGRTVLLGADTANVNPALYDRVHDLVGDIDLLFLGMECEGAPASWVYAPYFAHPLNRDHDQSRRGRASTCAEALDVVERFRGAEVYVYAMGEEPWLYPLLGIPYTDESLAIREATRLVEVCRAQGRHSERLYGAKRWSVS
;
A
#
# COMPACT_ATOMS: atom_id res chain seq x y z
N MET A 1 2.44 32.03 -43.42
CA MET A 1 3.11 31.69 -42.16
C MET A 1 2.16 32.00 -41.01
N THR A 2 1.25 31.08 -40.74
CA THR A 2 0.40 31.09 -39.54
C THR A 2 1.29 30.70 -38.37
N ARG A 3 1.52 31.63 -37.44
CA ARG A 3 2.13 31.32 -36.15
C ARG A 3 1.23 30.29 -35.46
N SER A 4 1.75 29.07 -35.25
CA SER A 4 1.19 28.13 -34.29
C SER A 4 1.06 28.89 -32.96
N GLN A 5 -0.17 29.12 -32.52
CA GLN A 5 -0.44 29.47 -31.13
C GLN A 5 0.13 28.32 -30.31
N LYS A 6 1.23 28.57 -29.59
CA LYS A 6 1.60 27.71 -28.47
C LYS A 6 0.41 27.78 -27.51
N THR A 7 -0.43 26.76 -27.51
CA THR A 7 -1.32 26.51 -26.38
C THR A 7 -0.44 26.49 -25.15
N THR A 8 -0.64 27.46 -24.25
CA THR A 8 -0.01 27.45 -22.93
C THR A 8 -0.61 26.29 -22.17
N GLY A 9 0.00 25.11 -22.33
CA GLY A 9 -0.43 23.91 -21.66
C GLY A 9 -0.33 24.06 -20.14
N HIS A 10 -1.31 23.47 -19.45
CA HIS A 10 -1.32 23.39 -17.99
C HIS A 10 -0.82 22.03 -17.54
N PHE A 11 -0.19 21.97 -16.39
CA PHE A 11 0.34 20.77 -15.76
C PHE A 11 -0.29 20.59 -14.40
N LEU A 12 -0.65 19.35 -14.04
CA LEU A 12 -1.07 19.02 -12.68
C LEU A 12 0.10 19.31 -11.74
N ARG A 13 -0.13 20.14 -10.73
CA ARG A 13 0.96 20.59 -9.86
C ARG A 13 1.53 19.44 -9.04
N GLY A 14 2.84 19.51 -8.76
CA GLY A 14 3.53 18.50 -7.95
C GLY A 14 3.10 18.48 -6.47
N ASP A 15 2.50 19.57 -5.99
CA ASP A 15 1.99 19.76 -4.63
C ASP A 15 0.52 19.29 -4.46
N VAL A 16 -0.07 18.69 -5.49
CA VAL A 16 -1.42 18.13 -5.41
C VAL A 16 -1.35 16.70 -4.88
N GLU A 17 -1.77 16.54 -3.63
CA GLU A 17 -2.01 15.27 -2.95
C GLU A 17 -3.31 14.62 -3.46
N VAL A 18 -3.33 13.29 -3.49
CA VAL A 18 -4.41 12.48 -4.07
C VAL A 18 -4.74 11.32 -3.15
N GLU A 19 -5.90 11.34 -2.52
CA GLU A 19 -6.36 10.20 -1.72
C GLU A 19 -7.39 9.37 -2.48
N PRO A 20 -7.10 8.09 -2.76
CA PRO A 20 -8.13 7.18 -3.23
C PRO A 20 -9.04 6.79 -2.07
N LEU A 21 -10.34 6.79 -2.31
CA LEU A 21 -11.37 6.50 -1.33
C LEU A 21 -12.30 5.41 -1.82
N VAL A 22 -12.66 4.47 -0.94
CA VAL A 22 -13.79 3.55 -1.11
C VAL A 22 -14.81 3.87 -0.03
N ASP A 23 -16.00 4.30 -0.43
CA ASP A 23 -17.09 4.67 0.47
C ASP A 23 -16.66 5.66 1.57
N ARG A 24 -15.86 6.67 1.18
CA ARG A 24 -15.29 7.72 2.04
C ARG A 24 -14.13 7.27 2.95
N TRP A 25 -13.63 6.05 2.84
CA TRP A 25 -12.47 5.58 3.60
C TRP A 25 -11.24 5.48 2.70
N TYR A 26 -10.06 5.80 3.23
CA TYR A 26 -8.81 5.67 2.50
C TYR A 26 -8.65 4.28 1.90
N ALA A 27 -8.42 4.17 0.60
CA ALA A 27 -8.37 2.91 -0.11
C ALA A 27 -7.01 2.21 0.10
N TRP A 28 -7.08 0.96 0.53
CA TRP A 28 -5.95 0.05 0.70
C TRP A 28 -6.40 -1.36 0.27
N VAL A 29 -5.46 -2.31 0.18
CA VAL A 29 -5.70 -3.68 -0.33
C VAL A 29 -7.02 -4.28 0.19
N HIS A 30 -7.25 -4.20 1.50
CA HIS A 30 -8.41 -4.80 2.15
C HIS A 30 -9.75 -4.08 1.92
N LEU A 31 -9.73 -2.84 1.40
CA LEU A 31 -10.94 -2.14 0.93
C LEU A 31 -11.14 -2.22 -0.58
N VAL A 32 -10.10 -2.56 -1.34
CA VAL A 32 -10.21 -2.82 -2.78
C VAL A 32 -10.70 -4.25 -3.04
N SER A 33 -10.31 -5.22 -2.21
CA SER A 33 -10.82 -6.59 -2.31
C SER A 33 -12.24 -6.72 -1.74
N PRO A 34 -13.23 -7.23 -2.49
CA PRO A 34 -14.65 -7.18 -2.11
C PRO A 34 -14.99 -7.92 -0.81
N ALA A 35 -14.44 -9.12 -0.60
CA ALA A 35 -14.71 -9.92 0.60
C ALA A 35 -14.18 -9.20 1.85
N THR A 36 -12.91 -8.77 1.82
CA THR A 36 -12.32 -8.06 2.94
C THR A 36 -12.99 -6.70 3.15
N ALA A 37 -13.40 -6.01 2.08
CA ALA A 37 -14.07 -4.72 2.19
C ALA A 37 -15.42 -4.86 2.92
N ALA A 38 -16.16 -5.93 2.67
CA ALA A 38 -17.39 -6.24 3.39
C ALA A 38 -17.13 -6.39 4.90
N PHE A 39 -16.15 -7.20 5.28
CA PHE A 39 -15.76 -7.40 6.69
C PHE A 39 -15.24 -6.12 7.34
N VAL A 40 -14.33 -5.37 6.70
CA VAL A 40 -13.83 -4.10 7.24
C VAL A 40 -14.97 -3.10 7.45
N THR A 41 -15.90 -3.01 6.50
CA THR A 41 -17.05 -2.10 6.63
C THR A 41 -17.92 -2.49 7.83
N MET A 42 -18.29 -3.77 7.95
CA MET A 42 -19.20 -4.25 9.00
C MET A 42 -18.55 -4.31 10.39
N GLU A 43 -17.36 -4.88 10.47
CA GLU A 43 -16.71 -5.23 11.74
C GLU A 43 -15.81 -4.10 12.29
N ARG A 44 -15.41 -3.14 11.44
CA ARG A 44 -14.54 -2.01 11.83
C ARG A 44 -15.21 -0.66 11.63
N HIS A 45 -15.51 -0.26 10.39
CA HIS A 45 -15.96 1.11 10.09
C HIS A 45 -17.26 1.50 10.79
N LEU A 46 -18.30 0.67 10.70
CA LEU A 46 -19.57 0.92 11.39
C LEU A 46 -19.38 1.05 12.90
N ARG A 47 -18.62 0.14 13.52
CA ARG A 47 -18.34 0.17 14.97
C ARG A 47 -17.56 1.40 15.40
N MET A 48 -16.58 1.84 14.62
CA MET A 48 -15.81 3.05 14.91
C MET A 48 -16.69 4.30 14.82
N MET A 49 -17.53 4.43 13.80
CA MET A 49 -18.48 5.54 13.68
C MET A 49 -19.51 5.54 14.82
N GLU A 50 -20.06 4.38 15.17
CA GLU A 50 -20.97 4.25 16.33
C GLU A 50 -20.29 4.65 17.64
N SER A 51 -19.04 4.22 17.86
CA SER A 51 -18.25 4.62 19.02
C SER A 51 -18.02 6.13 19.06
N TYR A 52 -17.69 6.73 17.91
CA TYR A 52 -17.46 8.16 17.80
C TYR A 52 -18.70 8.98 18.13
N VAL A 53 -19.86 8.62 17.54
CA VAL A 53 -21.13 9.32 17.80
C VAL A 53 -21.50 9.30 19.28
N ARG A 54 -21.22 8.20 19.99
CA ARG A 54 -21.48 8.10 21.43
C ARG A 54 -20.46 8.86 22.28
N SER A 55 -19.20 9.00 21.83
CA SER A 55 -18.09 9.48 22.67
C SER A 55 -17.03 10.25 21.88
N PRO A 56 -17.37 11.38 21.24
CA PRO A 56 -16.47 12.09 20.33
C PRO A 56 -15.24 12.67 21.04
N ALA A 57 -15.37 13.12 22.30
CA ALA A 57 -14.25 13.63 23.10
C ALA A 57 -13.20 12.55 23.42
N MET A 58 -13.62 11.28 23.60
CA MET A 58 -12.69 10.17 23.80
C MET A 58 -11.85 9.93 22.55
N HIS A 59 -12.48 9.95 21.38
CA HIS A 59 -11.79 9.81 20.11
C HIS A 59 -10.79 10.95 19.87
N ALA A 60 -11.18 12.19 20.13
CA ALA A 60 -10.28 13.34 20.04
C ALA A 60 -9.04 13.19 20.94
N ALA A 61 -9.24 12.78 22.19
CA ALA A 61 -8.13 12.56 23.13
C ALA A 61 -7.21 11.42 22.70
N ALA A 62 -7.76 10.33 22.15
CA ALA A 62 -7.00 9.18 21.69
C ALA A 62 -6.23 9.46 20.39
N ALA A 63 -6.83 10.18 19.45
CA ALA A 63 -6.19 10.60 18.19
C ALA A 63 -5.05 11.61 18.42
N ALA A 64 -5.20 12.50 19.40
CA ALA A 64 -4.16 13.45 19.79
C ALA A 64 -2.95 12.80 20.52
N ASN A 65 -3.11 11.59 21.04
CA ASN A 65 -2.05 10.88 21.76
C ASN A 65 -1.23 10.00 20.79
N PRO A 66 0.08 10.26 20.60
CA PRO A 66 0.93 9.47 19.72
C PRO A 66 0.88 7.96 19.94
N ALA A 67 0.74 7.51 21.19
CA ALA A 67 0.71 6.08 21.53
C ALA A 67 -0.60 5.38 21.10
N THR A 68 -1.65 6.13 20.78
CA THR A 68 -2.96 5.60 20.39
C THR A 68 -3.49 6.17 19.09
N ARG A 69 -2.75 7.08 18.43
CA ARG A 69 -3.18 7.79 17.23
C ARG A 69 -3.46 6.86 16.05
N SER A 70 -2.64 5.82 15.90
CA SER A 70 -2.90 4.80 14.90
C SER A 70 -4.16 3.99 15.23
N GLY A 71 -4.63 3.97 16.48
CA GLY A 71 -5.80 3.25 17.01
C GLY A 71 -7.14 3.42 16.25
N PRO A 72 -8.19 2.65 16.59
CA PRO A 72 -9.51 2.71 15.95
C PRO A 72 -10.31 3.94 16.42
N PHE A 73 -9.71 5.12 16.32
CA PHE A 73 -10.25 6.39 16.78
C PHE A 73 -10.29 7.40 15.62
N LEU A 74 -11.49 7.81 15.23
CA LEU A 74 -11.70 8.91 14.27
C LEU A 74 -11.02 10.20 14.76
N ASP A 75 -10.17 10.76 13.91
CA ASP A 75 -9.44 12.01 14.13
C ASP A 75 -10.19 13.19 13.50
N LEU A 76 -11.27 13.60 14.18
CA LEU A 76 -12.17 14.71 13.76
C LEU A 76 -12.32 15.77 14.87
N GLY A 77 -11.34 15.88 15.77
CA GLY A 77 -11.33 16.88 16.85
C GLY A 77 -12.48 16.81 17.86
N GLY A 78 -13.28 15.74 17.85
CA GLY A 78 -14.50 15.61 18.65
C GLY A 78 -15.70 16.43 18.14
N ALA A 79 -15.63 16.94 16.91
CA ALA A 79 -16.67 17.72 16.25
C ALA A 79 -17.42 16.91 15.18
N ARG A 80 -18.20 17.56 14.31
CA ARG A 80 -18.78 16.93 13.09
C ARG A 80 -19.62 15.66 13.33
N VAL A 81 -20.17 15.52 14.55
CA VAL A 81 -20.92 14.32 14.97
C VAL A 81 -22.14 14.07 14.09
N ALA A 82 -22.81 15.14 13.65
CA ALA A 82 -23.97 15.05 12.77
C ALA A 82 -23.59 14.47 11.39
N GLU A 83 -22.48 14.91 10.80
CA GLU A 83 -22.00 14.35 9.54
C GLU A 83 -21.53 12.89 9.68
N VAL A 84 -20.88 12.53 10.79
CA VAL A 84 -20.51 11.12 11.07
C VAL A 84 -21.76 10.26 11.24
N GLN A 85 -22.80 10.76 11.93
CA GLN A 85 -24.08 10.07 12.05
C GLN A 85 -24.77 9.90 10.69
N ALA A 86 -24.77 10.94 9.85
CA ALA A 86 -25.33 10.86 8.50
C ALA A 86 -24.56 9.84 7.63
N LEU A 87 -23.23 9.81 7.72
CA LEU A 87 -22.40 8.81 7.03
C LEU A 87 -22.71 7.40 7.54
N LEU A 88 -22.80 7.21 8.86
CA LEU A 88 -23.15 5.93 9.48
C LEU A 88 -24.50 5.39 8.95
N ASP A 89 -25.53 6.23 8.91
CA ASP A 89 -26.86 5.84 8.43
C ASP A 89 -26.86 5.54 6.92
N ALA A 90 -26.14 6.34 6.14
CA ALA A 90 -25.97 6.12 4.71
C ALA A 90 -25.22 4.82 4.43
N THR A 91 -24.13 4.54 5.15
CA THR A 91 -23.36 3.29 5.03
C THR A 91 -24.23 2.08 5.38
N ARG A 92 -25.01 2.13 6.48
CA ARG A 92 -25.93 1.02 6.83
C ARG A 92 -26.97 0.76 5.75
N THR A 93 -27.49 1.81 5.12
CA THR A 93 -28.48 1.69 4.05
C THR A 93 -27.86 1.12 2.78
N LYS A 94 -26.65 1.55 2.41
CA LYS A 94 -25.93 1.09 1.21
C LYS A 94 -25.39 -0.33 1.37
N ALA A 95 -24.85 -0.66 2.54
CA ALA A 95 -24.03 -1.86 2.76
C ALA A 95 -24.83 -3.15 3.00
N LYS A 96 -26.07 -3.25 2.50
CA LYS A 96 -26.94 -4.40 2.76
C LYS A 96 -26.33 -5.71 2.25
N ARG A 97 -25.68 -5.69 1.09
CA ARG A 97 -25.03 -6.88 0.51
C ARG A 97 -23.81 -7.31 1.32
N GLN A 98 -23.00 -6.35 1.77
CA GLN A 98 -21.86 -6.60 2.64
C GLN A 98 -22.33 -7.22 3.97
N GLN A 99 -23.41 -6.69 4.55
CA GLN A 99 -24.02 -7.25 5.75
C GLN A 99 -24.49 -8.69 5.53
N ASP A 100 -25.21 -8.95 4.43
CA ASP A 100 -25.71 -10.29 4.11
C ASP A 100 -24.55 -11.28 3.86
N PHE A 101 -23.47 -10.83 3.22
CA PHE A 101 -22.27 -11.64 3.00
C PHE A 101 -21.54 -11.97 4.31
N VAL A 102 -21.30 -10.99 5.19
CA VAL A 102 -20.62 -11.21 6.48
C VAL A 102 -21.45 -12.11 7.40
N SER A 103 -22.78 -11.90 7.46
CA SER A 103 -23.69 -12.76 8.22
C SER A 103 -23.67 -14.20 7.71
N ALA A 104 -23.77 -14.37 6.39
CA ALA A 104 -23.69 -15.68 5.75
C ALA A 104 -22.35 -16.37 5.98
N PHE A 105 -21.25 -15.62 6.06
CA PHE A 105 -19.94 -16.18 6.38
C PHE A 105 -19.89 -16.70 7.81
N GLY A 106 -20.41 -15.96 8.79
CA GLY A 106 -20.54 -16.45 10.17
C GLY A 106 -21.41 -17.70 10.29
N GLU A 107 -22.55 -17.75 9.60
CA GLU A 107 -23.41 -18.94 9.55
C GLU A 107 -22.69 -20.16 8.93
N LEU A 108 -21.86 -19.93 7.91
CA LEU A 108 -21.07 -20.99 7.29
C LEU A 108 -19.95 -21.47 8.21
N ASP A 109 -19.28 -20.57 8.92
CA ASP A 109 -18.24 -20.91 9.91
C ASP A 109 -18.83 -21.80 11.02
N GLU A 110 -19.99 -21.44 11.59
CA GLU A 110 -20.68 -22.28 12.59
C GLU A 110 -21.02 -23.67 12.04
N LEU A 111 -21.49 -23.75 10.79
CA LEU A 111 -21.78 -25.03 10.14
C LEU A 111 -20.53 -25.89 10.01
N LEU A 112 -19.41 -25.31 9.58
CA LEU A 112 -18.15 -26.01 9.36
C LEU A 112 -17.48 -26.41 10.68
N GLU A 113 -17.54 -25.57 11.72
CA GLU A 113 -17.04 -25.90 13.07
C GLU A 113 -17.74 -27.13 13.67
N SER A 114 -18.99 -27.41 13.29
CA SER A 114 -19.73 -28.59 13.75
C SER A 114 -19.26 -29.90 13.12
N MET A 115 -18.42 -29.85 12.08
CA MET A 115 -17.99 -31.02 11.32
C MET A 115 -16.88 -31.79 12.02
N THR A 116 -16.98 -33.12 11.98
CA THR A 116 -16.07 -34.06 12.68
C THR A 116 -15.30 -34.98 11.74
N GLY A 117 -15.19 -34.61 10.45
CA GLY A 117 -14.43 -35.36 9.42
C GLY A 117 -15.28 -36.12 8.40
N GLY A 118 -16.61 -36.06 8.50
CA GLY A 118 -17.52 -36.61 7.48
C GLY A 118 -17.48 -35.83 6.16
N ALA A 119 -18.02 -36.40 5.08
CA ALA A 119 -18.06 -35.74 3.77
C ALA A 119 -18.75 -34.36 3.83
N LEU A 120 -18.18 -33.35 3.16
CA LEU A 120 -18.73 -31.99 3.10
C LEU A 120 -19.74 -31.79 1.96
N GLU A 121 -19.78 -32.69 0.96
CA GLU A 121 -20.71 -32.62 -0.18
C GLU A 121 -22.19 -32.40 0.24
N PRO A 122 -22.73 -33.08 1.26
CA PRO A 122 -24.12 -32.88 1.68
C PRO A 122 -24.40 -31.50 2.29
N LEU A 123 -23.38 -30.70 2.61
CA LEU A 123 -23.54 -29.36 3.18
C LEU A 123 -23.79 -28.28 2.12
N TYR A 124 -23.46 -28.51 0.85
CA TYR A 124 -23.64 -27.49 -0.20
C TYR A 124 -25.07 -26.92 -0.30
N PRO A 125 -26.15 -27.71 -0.16
CA PRO A 125 -27.52 -27.18 -0.11
C PRO A 125 -27.79 -26.26 1.09
N ALA A 126 -27.06 -26.46 2.19
CA ALA A 126 -27.14 -25.68 3.43
C ALA A 126 -26.21 -24.45 3.44
N VAL A 127 -25.32 -24.30 2.46
CA VAL A 127 -24.52 -23.09 2.30
C VAL A 127 -25.47 -21.88 2.19
N PRO A 128 -25.27 -20.83 3.02
CA PRO A 128 -26.10 -19.64 3.02
C PRO A 128 -26.21 -18.98 1.64
N ALA A 129 -27.37 -18.38 1.36
CA ALA A 129 -27.72 -17.91 0.01
C ALA A 129 -26.70 -16.92 -0.57
N ALA A 130 -26.15 -16.02 0.26
CA ALA A 130 -25.17 -15.02 -0.17
C ALA A 130 -23.79 -15.59 -0.53
N LEU A 131 -23.50 -16.86 -0.18
CA LEU A 131 -22.22 -17.54 -0.48
C LEU A 131 -22.35 -18.67 -1.50
N ARG A 132 -23.58 -19.01 -1.90
CA ARG A 132 -23.84 -20.15 -2.78
C ARG A 132 -23.19 -19.93 -4.15
N GLY A 133 -22.31 -20.84 -4.54
CA GLY A 133 -21.54 -20.74 -5.79
C GLY A 133 -20.29 -19.84 -5.69
N LEU A 134 -20.02 -19.25 -4.52
CA LEU A 134 -18.86 -18.39 -4.26
C LEU A 134 -17.81 -19.06 -3.37
N VAL A 135 -18.12 -20.25 -2.83
CA VAL A 135 -17.23 -21.00 -1.91
C VAL A 135 -16.99 -22.42 -2.38
N GLU A 136 -15.83 -22.96 -2.01
CA GLU A 136 -15.54 -24.39 -1.96
C GLU A 136 -15.33 -24.82 -0.51
N LEU A 137 -15.92 -25.95 -0.09
CA LEU A 137 -15.78 -26.50 1.25
C LEU A 137 -14.66 -27.55 1.23
N GLU A 138 -13.73 -27.48 2.18
CA GLU A 138 -12.57 -28.35 2.22
C GLU A 138 -12.16 -28.71 3.65
N TYR A 139 -11.30 -29.72 3.78
CA TYR A 139 -10.63 -30.06 5.03
C TYR A 139 -9.16 -29.67 4.97
N ASP A 140 -8.64 -29.15 6.08
CA ASP A 140 -7.19 -29.04 6.26
C ASP A 140 -6.53 -30.40 6.61
N ARG A 141 -5.20 -30.42 6.76
CA ARG A 141 -4.44 -31.62 7.12
C ARG A 141 -4.75 -32.20 8.51
N HIS A 142 -5.49 -31.47 9.34
CA HIS A 142 -5.95 -31.87 10.66
C HIS A 142 -7.44 -32.25 10.67
N ASN A 143 -8.06 -32.39 9.48
CA ASN A 143 -9.49 -32.66 9.31
C ASN A 143 -10.40 -31.60 9.94
N ARG A 144 -9.96 -30.34 9.96
CA ARG A 144 -10.84 -29.20 10.30
C ARG A 144 -11.49 -28.70 9.03
N ALA A 145 -12.82 -28.66 9.03
CA ALA A 145 -13.57 -28.15 7.89
C ALA A 145 -13.37 -26.64 7.79
N ARG A 146 -13.24 -26.14 6.56
CA ARG A 146 -13.11 -24.72 6.24
C ARG A 146 -13.71 -24.45 4.86
N CYS A 147 -13.80 -23.18 4.48
CA CYS A 147 -14.11 -22.80 3.10
C CYS A 147 -13.00 -21.92 2.51
N ARG A 148 -12.87 -21.98 1.18
CA ARG A 148 -12.15 -20.97 0.39
C ARG A 148 -13.10 -20.27 -0.56
N LEU A 149 -12.81 -19.01 -0.88
CA LEU A 149 -13.59 -18.14 -1.76
C LEU A 149 -13.13 -18.26 -3.22
N TYR A 150 -14.07 -18.19 -4.15
CA TYR A 150 -13.79 -17.94 -5.56
C TYR A 150 -13.67 -16.43 -5.81
N GLU A 151 -12.53 -15.84 -5.43
CA GLU A 151 -12.34 -14.38 -5.41
C GLU A 151 -12.72 -13.67 -6.73
N ARG A 152 -12.33 -14.22 -7.88
CA ARG A 152 -12.65 -13.61 -9.19
C ARG A 152 -14.16 -13.48 -9.42
N LEU A 153 -14.99 -14.38 -8.87
CA LEU A 153 -16.44 -14.25 -8.94
C LEU A 153 -16.93 -13.08 -8.09
N LEU A 154 -16.29 -12.80 -6.95
CA LEU A 154 -16.64 -11.66 -6.11
C LEU A 154 -16.34 -10.31 -6.79
N TYR A 155 -15.28 -10.24 -7.58
CA TYR A 155 -14.96 -9.06 -8.41
C TYR A 155 -15.92 -8.84 -9.59
N ALA A 156 -16.62 -9.90 -10.02
CA ALA A 156 -17.65 -9.82 -11.06
C ALA A 156 -19.07 -9.70 -10.47
N ASP A 157 -19.20 -9.89 -9.16
CA ASP A 157 -20.44 -9.74 -8.41
C ASP A 157 -20.63 -8.28 -7.97
N ALA A 158 -21.84 -7.97 -7.53
CA ALA A 158 -22.18 -6.63 -7.09
C ALA A 158 -21.68 -6.28 -5.68
N LEU A 159 -20.94 -7.18 -5.00
CA LEU A 159 -20.07 -6.82 -3.87
C LEU A 159 -18.90 -5.93 -4.29
N ALA A 160 -18.43 -6.03 -5.54
CA ALA A 160 -17.37 -5.19 -6.10
C ALA A 160 -17.93 -3.94 -6.80
N ASP A 161 -18.76 -3.15 -6.10
CA ASP A 161 -19.39 -1.96 -6.66
C ASP A 161 -18.41 -0.77 -6.76
N PRO A 162 -17.98 -0.35 -7.96
CA PRO A 162 -17.05 0.75 -8.11
C PRO A 162 -17.71 2.12 -7.88
N SER A 163 -19.03 2.20 -7.70
CA SER A 163 -19.74 3.49 -7.48
C SER A 163 -19.31 4.21 -6.19
N GLY A 164 -18.72 3.46 -5.24
CA GLY A 164 -18.14 4.01 -4.02
C GLY A 164 -16.71 4.53 -4.17
N GLN A 165 -16.08 4.33 -5.34
CA GLN A 165 -14.70 4.75 -5.58
C GLN A 165 -14.64 6.24 -5.94
N CYS A 166 -13.69 6.94 -5.33
CA CYS A 166 -13.48 8.36 -5.53
C CYS A 166 -12.00 8.71 -5.32
N LEU A 167 -11.50 9.74 -6.01
CA LEU A 167 -10.25 10.40 -5.62
C LEU A 167 -10.56 11.74 -4.99
N ARG A 168 -9.93 12.04 -3.85
CA ARG A 168 -9.90 13.39 -3.27
C ARG A 168 -8.57 14.04 -3.57
N LEU A 169 -8.60 15.20 -4.22
CA LEU A 169 -7.42 15.97 -4.57
C LEU A 169 -7.37 17.24 -3.72
N VAL A 170 -6.22 17.53 -3.13
CA VAL A 170 -5.99 18.74 -2.34
C VAL A 170 -4.57 19.25 -2.60
N ARG A 171 -4.39 20.56 -2.60
CA ARG A 171 -3.04 21.14 -2.60
C ARG A 171 -2.48 21.10 -1.19
N THR A 172 -1.27 20.60 -1.02
CA THR A 172 -0.60 20.56 0.28
C THR A 172 0.80 21.17 0.19
N ASP A 173 1.20 21.88 1.24
CA ASP A 173 2.55 22.38 1.42
C ASP A 173 3.32 21.70 2.56
N ARG A 174 2.74 20.67 3.17
CA ARG A 174 3.37 19.92 4.26
C ARG A 174 2.94 18.46 4.33
N ASP A 175 3.74 17.69 5.04
CA ASP A 175 3.48 16.28 5.33
C ASP A 175 2.70 16.12 6.65
N GLY A 176 1.96 15.02 6.80
CA GLY A 176 1.35 14.64 8.09
C GLY A 176 0.09 15.42 8.51
N ASP A 177 -0.41 16.34 7.67
CA ASP A 177 -1.69 17.06 7.92
C ASP A 177 -2.92 16.17 7.75
N ARG A 178 -2.75 14.99 7.14
CA ARG A 178 -3.83 14.02 7.01
C ARG A 178 -4.10 13.31 8.34
N PRO A 179 -5.37 13.09 8.70
CA PRO A 179 -5.71 12.17 9.77
C PRO A 179 -5.30 10.75 9.39
N PHE A 180 -5.08 9.92 10.42
CA PHE A 180 -4.68 8.53 10.23
C PHE A 180 -5.66 7.80 9.28
N ALA A 181 -5.11 7.21 8.22
CA ALA A 181 -5.84 6.78 7.04
C ALA A 181 -6.90 5.71 7.34
N PHE A 182 -6.61 4.79 8.26
CA PHE A 182 -7.45 3.61 8.50
C PHE A 182 -8.48 3.77 9.61
N SER A 183 -8.51 4.92 10.29
CA SER A 183 -9.44 5.18 11.39
C SER A 183 -10.40 6.34 11.14
N THR A 184 -10.15 7.16 10.11
CA THR A 184 -10.90 8.41 9.90
C THR A 184 -11.54 8.47 8.52
N PRO A 185 -12.88 8.54 8.42
CA PRO A 185 -13.55 8.72 7.15
C PRO A 185 -13.33 10.15 6.63
N ARG A 186 -13.26 10.28 5.32
CA ARG A 186 -13.25 11.55 4.59
C ARG A 186 -14.68 12.04 4.41
N LEU A 187 -15.14 12.88 5.34
CA LEU A 187 -16.48 13.46 5.29
C LEU A 187 -16.67 14.32 4.01
N PRO A 188 -17.89 14.42 3.46
CA PRO A 188 -18.14 15.19 2.23
C PRO A 188 -17.60 16.61 2.31
N VAL A 189 -17.05 17.09 1.19
CA VAL A 189 -16.60 18.48 1.05
C VAL A 189 -17.82 19.39 1.15
N ALA A 190 -17.77 20.38 2.04
CA ALA A 190 -18.86 21.34 2.19
C ALA A 190 -19.00 22.22 0.94
N GLU A 191 -20.23 22.52 0.54
CA GLU A 191 -20.53 23.44 -0.56
C GLU A 191 -20.11 24.88 -0.22
N ASP A 192 -20.14 25.24 1.07
CA ASP A 192 -19.70 26.53 1.60
C ASP A 192 -18.30 26.40 2.25
N PRO A 193 -17.24 26.94 1.63
CA PRO A 193 -15.88 26.89 2.17
C PRO A 193 -15.71 27.71 3.46
N ASP A 194 -16.54 28.73 3.71
CA ASP A 194 -16.49 29.54 4.94
C ASP A 194 -17.14 28.82 6.14
N ALA A 195 -17.81 27.68 5.90
CA ALA A 195 -18.53 26.91 6.92
C ALA A 195 -17.75 25.66 7.41
N ALA A 196 -16.65 25.29 6.74
CA ALA A 196 -15.87 24.12 7.09
C ALA A 196 -14.65 24.53 7.94
N ASP A 197 -14.70 24.30 9.26
CA ASP A 197 -13.55 24.41 10.19
C ASP A 197 -12.43 23.37 9.92
N ASP A 198 -12.39 22.79 8.71
CA ASP A 198 -11.53 21.67 8.35
C ASP A 198 -10.36 22.17 7.50
N ALA A 199 -9.38 22.80 8.16
CA ALA A 199 -8.18 23.34 7.52
C ALA A 199 -7.39 22.29 6.71
N ALA A 200 -7.59 20.99 6.97
CA ALA A 200 -6.92 19.91 6.24
C ALA A 200 -7.50 19.67 4.83
N TRP A 201 -8.75 20.08 4.56
CA TRP A 201 -9.46 19.75 3.31
C TRP A 201 -10.08 20.96 2.60
N GLU A 202 -9.70 22.17 3.01
CA GLU A 202 -10.09 23.40 2.33
C GLU A 202 -9.68 23.35 0.85
N GLY A 203 -10.62 23.61 -0.05
CA GLY A 203 -10.36 23.59 -1.49
C GLY A 203 -10.25 22.21 -2.14
N ALA A 204 -10.58 21.12 -1.43
CA ALA A 204 -10.55 19.77 -1.99
C ALA A 204 -11.50 19.58 -3.19
N VAL A 205 -11.07 18.76 -4.16
CA VAL A 205 -11.84 18.36 -5.35
C VAL A 205 -12.05 16.85 -5.31
N GLU A 206 -13.29 16.40 -5.43
CA GLU A 206 -13.65 14.98 -5.47
C GLU A 206 -13.95 14.50 -6.88
N LEU A 207 -13.30 13.40 -7.29
CA LEU A 207 -13.49 12.74 -8.57
C LEU A 207 -14.10 11.37 -8.33
N CYS A 208 -15.41 11.28 -8.39
CA CYS A 208 -16.16 10.02 -8.22
C CYS A 208 -16.12 9.19 -9.51
N VAL A 209 -14.95 8.68 -9.86
CA VAL A 209 -14.71 7.80 -11.00
C VAL A 209 -14.12 6.46 -10.54
N PRO A 210 -14.47 5.34 -11.19
CA PRO A 210 -13.85 4.06 -10.88
C PRO A 210 -12.33 4.14 -10.98
N PHE A 211 -11.63 3.46 -10.06
CA PHE A 211 -10.16 3.42 -10.04
C PHE A 211 -9.58 2.92 -11.35
N ALA A 212 -10.21 1.93 -12.00
CA ALA A 212 -9.79 1.41 -13.29
C ALA A 212 -10.03 2.36 -14.49
N SER A 213 -10.62 3.54 -14.28
CA SER A 213 -10.97 4.47 -15.36
C SER A 213 -9.71 5.02 -16.06
N PRO A 214 -9.62 4.96 -17.40
CA PRO A 214 -8.54 5.58 -18.16
C PRO A 214 -8.48 7.12 -18.03
N ALA A 215 -9.58 7.77 -17.64
CA ALA A 215 -9.61 9.21 -17.39
C ALA A 215 -8.65 9.61 -16.25
N LEU A 216 -8.43 8.71 -15.28
CA LEU A 216 -7.42 8.92 -14.24
C LEU A 216 -6.00 8.89 -14.81
N ASP A 217 -5.73 8.08 -15.83
CA ASP A 217 -4.42 8.09 -16.50
C ASP A 217 -4.19 9.41 -17.23
N ALA A 218 -5.22 9.98 -17.85
CA ALA A 218 -5.14 11.30 -18.48
C ALA A 218 -4.82 12.40 -17.46
N LEU A 219 -5.48 12.37 -16.30
CA LEU A 219 -5.19 13.26 -15.18
C LEU A 219 -3.73 13.15 -14.71
N PHE A 220 -3.21 11.94 -14.52
CA PHE A 220 -1.86 11.79 -13.99
C PHE A 220 -0.74 11.97 -15.02
N ARG A 221 -1.01 11.72 -16.31
CA ARG A 221 -0.13 12.18 -17.40
C ARG A 221 0.06 13.69 -17.36
N ALA A 222 -0.95 14.45 -16.93
CA ALA A 222 -0.85 15.90 -16.83
C ALA A 222 0.24 16.41 -15.84
N ARG A 223 0.81 15.55 -14.99
CA ARG A 223 2.00 15.91 -14.19
C ARG A 223 3.24 16.16 -15.06
N GLY A 224 3.35 15.44 -16.18
CA GLY A 224 4.47 15.51 -17.14
C GLY A 224 4.11 16.20 -18.45
N GLU A 225 2.85 16.09 -18.86
CA GLU A 225 2.37 16.48 -20.18
C GLU A 225 1.40 17.68 -20.10
N PRO A 226 1.50 18.65 -21.02
CA PRO A 226 0.59 19.78 -21.05
C PRO A 226 -0.84 19.37 -21.43
N VAL A 227 -1.84 19.84 -20.67
CA VAL A 227 -3.27 19.60 -20.94
C VAL A 227 -4.09 20.89 -20.95
N ASP A 228 -5.34 20.79 -21.41
CA ASP A 228 -6.41 21.77 -21.14
C ASP A 228 -7.23 21.28 -19.94
N PRO A 229 -7.20 21.98 -18.78
CA PRO A 229 -7.93 21.57 -17.59
C PRO A 229 -9.44 21.48 -17.79
N ASP A 230 -10.02 22.27 -18.70
CA ASP A 230 -11.47 22.23 -18.94
C ASP A 230 -11.89 21.02 -19.76
N ALA A 231 -11.09 20.64 -20.77
CA ALA A 231 -11.33 19.42 -21.52
C ALA A 231 -11.13 18.17 -20.65
N LEU A 232 -10.12 18.18 -19.77
CA LEU A 232 -9.91 17.09 -18.81
C LEU A 232 -11.04 17.03 -17.77
N ALA A 233 -11.58 18.18 -17.36
CA ALA A 233 -12.73 18.23 -16.47
C ALA A 233 -13.98 17.61 -17.10
N ASP A 234 -14.19 17.80 -18.41
CA ASP A 234 -15.26 17.14 -19.17
C ASP A 234 -15.08 15.62 -19.19
N GLU A 235 -13.85 15.13 -19.44
CA GLU A 235 -13.53 13.70 -19.46
C GLU A 235 -13.76 13.03 -18.09
N LEU A 236 -13.45 13.73 -17.01
CA LEU A 236 -13.66 13.30 -15.62
C LEU A 236 -15.12 13.48 -15.15
N GLY A 237 -16.00 14.07 -15.96
CA GLY A 237 -17.41 14.27 -15.62
C GLY A 237 -17.66 15.30 -14.51
N LEU A 238 -16.78 16.29 -14.34
CA LEU A 238 -16.92 17.33 -13.32
C LEU A 238 -18.06 18.31 -13.64
N ASP A 239 -18.85 18.62 -12.61
CA ASP A 239 -19.91 19.63 -12.68
C ASP A 239 -19.36 21.06 -12.79
N ALA A 240 -20.24 22.02 -13.08
CA ALA A 240 -19.85 23.42 -13.25
C ALA A 240 -19.33 24.08 -11.96
N GLY A 241 -19.77 23.61 -10.79
CA GLY A 241 -19.39 24.17 -9.49
C GLY A 241 -17.97 23.79 -9.06
N THR A 242 -17.51 22.60 -9.45
CA THR A 242 -16.21 22.04 -9.05
C THR A 242 -15.06 22.51 -9.96
N ARG A 243 -15.37 22.88 -11.22
CA ARG A 243 -14.38 23.30 -12.23
C ARG A 243 -13.44 24.42 -11.78
N PRO A 244 -13.87 25.51 -11.12
CA PRO A 244 -12.95 26.54 -10.65
C PRO A 244 -11.85 25.99 -9.73
N ARG A 245 -12.22 25.19 -8.71
CA ARG A 245 -11.27 24.54 -7.80
C ARG A 245 -10.39 23.53 -8.53
N PHE A 246 -10.95 22.78 -9.47
CA PHE A 246 -10.18 21.84 -10.28
C PHE A 246 -9.08 22.56 -11.09
N ARG A 247 -9.36 23.72 -11.68
CA ARG A 247 -8.34 24.52 -12.40
C ARG A 247 -7.19 24.98 -11.50
N GLU A 248 -7.45 25.24 -10.22
CA GLU A 248 -6.42 25.67 -9.25
C GLU A 248 -5.39 24.57 -8.94
N LEU A 249 -5.72 23.31 -9.22
CA LEU A 249 -4.80 22.17 -9.12
C LEU A 249 -3.74 22.17 -10.24
N PHE A 250 -3.84 23.07 -11.21
CA PHE A 250 -2.93 23.14 -12.34
C PHE A 250 -2.03 24.38 -12.31
N THR A 251 -0.92 24.31 -13.04
CA THR A 251 0.04 25.41 -13.24
C THR A 251 0.48 25.46 -14.69
N THR A 252 0.88 26.64 -15.16
CA THR A 252 1.52 26.79 -16.48
C THR A 252 3.03 26.58 -16.42
N THR A 253 3.60 26.41 -15.22
CA THR A 253 5.01 26.06 -15.03
C THR A 253 5.22 24.59 -15.35
N PRO A 254 6.02 24.23 -16.37
CA PRO A 254 6.32 22.84 -16.68
C PRO A 254 7.12 22.18 -15.53
N PRO A 255 7.02 20.85 -15.37
CA PRO A 255 7.91 20.12 -14.49
C PRO A 255 9.36 20.24 -15.00
N ARG A 256 10.33 20.01 -14.12
CA ARG A 256 11.75 19.98 -14.49
C ARG A 256 11.98 18.91 -15.56
N THR A 257 12.55 19.30 -16.69
CA THR A 257 12.89 18.35 -17.76
C THR A 257 14.03 17.42 -17.32
N PRO A 258 14.17 16.20 -17.89
CA PRO A 258 15.26 15.28 -17.53
C PRO A 258 16.66 15.88 -17.62
N GLY A 259 16.91 16.86 -18.49
CA GLY A 259 18.19 17.58 -18.61
C GLY A 259 18.37 18.71 -17.60
N GLU A 260 17.31 19.14 -16.92
CA GLU A 260 17.32 20.10 -15.79
C GLU A 260 17.30 19.39 -14.43
N ARG A 261 17.09 18.06 -14.42
CA ARG A 261 17.33 17.24 -13.22
C ARG A 261 18.84 17.26 -12.97
N GLU A 262 19.24 17.32 -11.69
CA GLU A 262 20.66 17.36 -11.29
C GLU A 262 21.46 16.14 -11.81
N ASP A 263 20.75 15.07 -12.20
CA ASP A 263 21.34 13.86 -12.76
C ASP A 263 20.68 13.48 -14.10
N PRO A 264 21.45 13.30 -15.19
CA PRO A 264 20.92 12.83 -16.48
C PRO A 264 20.38 11.38 -16.39
N PRO A 265 19.62 10.89 -17.40
CA PRO A 265 19.16 9.50 -17.47
C PRO A 265 20.30 8.48 -17.28
N ALA A 266 19.99 7.27 -16.79
CA ALA A 266 21.00 6.25 -16.57
C ALA A 266 21.68 5.96 -17.91
N GLY A 267 22.98 6.20 -17.99
CA GLY A 267 23.78 5.80 -19.15
C GLY A 267 24.00 4.29 -19.12
N PRO A 268 24.28 3.67 -20.28
CA PRO A 268 24.60 2.24 -20.33
C PRO A 268 25.85 1.96 -19.48
N GLY A 269 25.77 0.96 -18.61
CA GLY A 269 26.89 0.53 -17.76
C GLY A 269 26.49 0.26 -16.30
N PRO A 270 26.77 1.18 -15.36
CA PRO A 270 26.59 0.94 -13.93
C PRO A 270 25.12 0.94 -13.49
N LEU A 271 24.80 0.11 -12.49
CA LEU A 271 23.48 0.12 -11.85
C LEU A 271 23.26 1.45 -11.13
N ARG A 272 22.22 2.19 -11.51
CA ARG A 272 21.74 3.35 -10.77
C ARG A 272 20.67 2.93 -9.78
N VAL A 273 20.80 3.39 -8.54
CA VAL A 273 19.82 3.19 -7.47
C VAL A 273 19.25 4.54 -7.06
N THR A 274 17.93 4.65 -7.04
CA THR A 274 17.21 5.80 -6.48
C THR A 274 16.30 5.31 -5.37
N TYR A 275 16.63 5.64 -4.13
CA TYR A 275 15.78 5.48 -2.97
C TYR A 275 14.85 6.70 -2.85
N PHE A 276 13.54 6.47 -2.87
CA PHE A 276 12.52 7.52 -2.72
C PHE A 276 12.11 7.72 -1.26
N GLY A 277 12.18 6.66 -0.44
CA GLY A 277 11.73 6.64 0.96
C GLY A 277 11.14 5.27 1.33
N HIS A 278 11.15 4.93 2.61
CA HIS A 278 10.67 3.65 3.16
C HIS A 278 11.17 2.42 2.39
N ALA A 279 10.31 1.70 1.65
CA ALA A 279 10.69 0.52 0.88
C ALA A 279 10.86 0.81 -0.62
N CYS A 280 10.65 2.07 -1.03
CA CYS A 280 10.56 2.47 -2.42
C CYS A 280 11.93 2.67 -3.06
N VAL A 281 12.36 1.70 -3.87
CA VAL A 281 13.66 1.70 -4.55
C VAL A 281 13.47 1.54 -6.05
N LEU A 282 14.06 2.44 -6.84
CA LEU A 282 14.16 2.33 -8.30
C LEU A 282 15.58 1.88 -8.70
N LEU A 283 15.65 0.82 -9.48
CA LEU A 283 16.87 0.25 -10.05
C LEU A 283 16.86 0.45 -11.57
N GLU A 284 17.95 0.98 -12.13
CA GLU A 284 18.08 1.27 -13.57
C GLU A 284 19.48 0.96 -14.09
N ASP A 285 19.62 0.36 -15.28
CA ASP A 285 20.92 0.19 -15.96
C ASP A 285 20.99 0.88 -17.35
N GLY A 286 20.00 1.73 -17.63
CA GLY A 286 19.86 2.45 -18.90
C GLY A 286 18.97 1.73 -19.92
N GLU A 287 18.74 0.43 -19.77
CA GLU A 287 17.81 -0.33 -20.62
C GLU A 287 16.54 -0.73 -19.89
N VAL A 288 16.65 -1.12 -18.62
CA VAL A 288 15.52 -1.60 -17.81
C VAL A 288 15.35 -0.73 -16.57
N SER A 289 14.10 -0.51 -16.19
CA SER A 289 13.70 0.17 -14.96
C SER A 289 12.82 -0.73 -14.07
N VAL A 290 13.26 -0.94 -12.83
CA VAL A 290 12.56 -1.77 -11.83
C VAL A 290 12.26 -0.92 -10.60
N LEU A 291 10.98 -0.64 -10.32
CA LEU A 291 10.53 0.10 -9.14
C LEU A 291 9.95 -0.87 -8.11
N VAL A 292 10.46 -0.88 -6.89
CA VAL A 292 10.04 -1.79 -5.82
C VAL A 292 9.25 -1.02 -4.78
N ASP A 293 8.14 -1.59 -4.28
CA ASP A 293 7.28 -1.10 -3.20
C ASP A 293 6.99 0.42 -3.27
N PRO A 294 6.26 0.86 -4.31
CA PRO A 294 6.18 2.27 -4.66
C PRO A 294 5.44 3.11 -3.62
N VAL A 295 6.20 3.99 -2.95
CA VAL A 295 5.76 5.08 -2.07
C VAL A 295 6.45 6.36 -2.51
N ILE A 296 5.72 7.28 -3.12
CA ILE A 296 6.31 8.48 -3.72
C ILE A 296 5.74 9.74 -3.06
N PRO A 297 6.58 10.60 -2.44
CA PRO A 297 6.11 11.83 -1.83
C PRO A 297 5.73 12.89 -2.86
N TYR A 298 4.87 13.82 -2.43
CA TYR A 298 4.49 15.00 -3.22
C TYR A 298 5.58 16.10 -3.18
N ALA A 299 5.60 16.93 -4.22
CA ALA A 299 6.62 17.95 -4.39
C ALA A 299 6.21 19.27 -3.70
N HIS A 300 6.77 19.52 -2.53
CA HIS A 300 6.72 20.82 -1.83
C HIS A 300 8.04 21.05 -1.06
N ALA A 301 8.24 22.26 -0.54
CA ALA A 301 9.46 22.60 0.20
C ALA A 301 9.49 21.86 1.55
N SER A 302 10.62 21.24 1.89
CA SER A 302 10.78 20.46 3.13
C SER A 302 12.24 20.30 3.49
N ASP A 303 12.49 20.03 4.77
CA ASP A 303 13.82 19.75 5.33
C ASP A 303 14.27 18.30 5.09
N VAL A 304 13.34 17.40 4.75
CA VAL A 304 13.66 16.00 4.43
C VAL A 304 13.94 15.89 2.92
N PRO A 305 15.11 15.35 2.51
CA PRO A 305 15.40 15.10 1.10
C PRO A 305 14.27 14.30 0.45
N ARG A 306 13.83 14.73 -0.74
CA ARG A 306 12.69 14.11 -1.42
C ARG A 306 12.90 14.03 -2.92
N ARG A 307 12.35 12.98 -3.51
CA ARG A 307 12.15 12.81 -4.94
C ARG A 307 10.68 12.46 -5.14
N SER A 308 10.05 13.10 -6.13
CA SER A 308 8.60 13.04 -6.33
C SER A 308 8.23 12.25 -7.58
N PHE A 309 6.94 12.25 -7.95
CA PHE A 309 6.47 11.70 -9.22
C PHE A 309 7.20 12.29 -10.44
N ALA A 310 7.66 13.54 -10.33
CA ALA A 310 8.43 14.20 -11.38
C ALA A 310 9.87 13.66 -11.51
N ASP A 311 10.35 12.83 -10.59
CA ASP A 311 11.69 12.24 -10.61
C ASP A 311 11.70 10.80 -11.15
N LEU A 312 10.52 10.20 -11.37
CA LEU A 312 10.36 8.91 -12.02
C LEU A 312 10.79 8.97 -13.50
N PRO A 313 11.19 7.82 -14.09
CA PRO A 313 11.41 7.72 -15.51
C PRO A 313 10.09 7.87 -16.30
N ASP A 314 10.21 8.08 -17.61
CA ASP A 314 9.04 8.18 -18.49
C ASP A 314 8.27 6.85 -18.54
N ARG A 315 9.00 5.74 -18.47
CA ARG A 315 8.48 4.37 -18.41
C ARG A 315 9.12 3.63 -17.23
N ILE A 316 8.33 2.80 -16.57
CA ILE A 316 8.76 1.83 -15.57
C ILE A 316 8.45 0.45 -16.14
N ASP A 317 9.48 -0.35 -16.47
CA ASP A 317 9.26 -1.64 -17.12
C ASP A 317 8.62 -2.65 -16.17
N TYR A 318 9.10 -2.67 -14.92
CA TYR A 318 8.61 -3.56 -13.87
C TYR A 318 8.35 -2.80 -12.57
N VAL A 319 7.17 -3.00 -12.00
CA VAL A 319 6.91 -2.68 -10.59
C VAL A 319 6.91 -3.97 -9.80
N LEU A 320 7.70 -4.05 -8.73
CA LEU A 320 7.72 -5.18 -7.80
C LEU A 320 6.98 -4.79 -6.53
N ILE A 321 6.00 -5.57 -6.12
CA ILE A 321 5.35 -5.44 -4.81
C ILE A 321 5.77 -6.64 -3.98
N THR A 322 6.37 -6.40 -2.82
CA THR A 322 6.87 -7.46 -1.94
C THR A 322 5.74 -8.17 -1.23
N HIS A 323 4.81 -7.44 -0.60
CA HIS A 323 3.71 -8.02 0.15
C HIS A 323 2.52 -7.06 0.34
N ALA A 324 1.45 -7.58 0.95
CA ALA A 324 0.15 -6.93 1.01
C ALA A 324 -0.04 -5.94 2.19
N HIS A 325 1.03 -5.42 2.78
CA HIS A 325 0.93 -4.35 3.78
C HIS A 325 0.85 -2.97 3.13
N HIS A 326 0.17 -2.08 3.84
CA HIS A 326 -0.38 -0.83 3.32
C HIS A 326 0.67 0.24 3.03
N ASP A 327 1.89 0.03 3.50
CA ASP A 327 3.10 0.83 3.28
C ASP A 327 3.97 0.31 2.12
N HIS A 328 3.66 -0.87 1.56
CA HIS A 328 4.35 -1.45 0.39
C HIS A 328 3.49 -1.45 -0.88
N VAL A 329 2.16 -1.42 -0.72
CA VAL A 329 1.18 -1.36 -1.81
C VAL A 329 0.15 -0.27 -1.57
N LEU A 330 0.45 0.93 -2.09
CA LEU A 330 -0.40 2.10 -1.95
C LEU A 330 -1.22 2.31 -3.24
N PRO A 331 -2.55 2.10 -3.23
CA PRO A 331 -3.40 2.52 -4.34
C PRO A 331 -3.20 4.00 -4.71
N GLU A 332 -2.87 4.86 -3.74
CA GLU A 332 -2.54 6.27 -3.92
C GLU A 332 -1.38 6.48 -4.90
N THR A 333 -0.28 5.75 -4.72
CA THR A 333 0.88 5.85 -5.61
C THR A 333 0.62 5.08 -6.91
N LEU A 334 0.07 3.86 -6.82
CA LEU A 334 -0.13 2.98 -7.97
C LEU A 334 -1.04 3.62 -9.03
N LEU A 335 -2.17 4.22 -8.65
CA LEU A 335 -3.07 4.87 -9.60
C LEU A 335 -2.38 6.03 -10.34
N GLN A 336 -1.50 6.76 -9.66
CA GLN A 336 -0.77 7.88 -10.24
C GLN A 336 0.29 7.46 -11.24
N ILE A 337 0.95 6.32 -11.01
CA ILE A 337 2.02 5.82 -11.88
C ILE A 337 1.53 4.82 -12.92
N ARG A 338 0.28 4.33 -12.85
CA ARG A 338 -0.26 3.27 -13.72
C ARG A 338 0.04 3.49 -15.20
N HIS A 339 -0.11 4.72 -15.69
CA HIS A 339 0.16 5.09 -17.08
C HIS A 339 1.63 4.95 -17.53
N LYS A 340 2.58 4.80 -16.60
CA LYS A 340 4.02 4.62 -16.85
C LYS A 340 4.46 3.16 -16.80
N VAL A 341 3.65 2.28 -16.21
CA VAL A 341 4.06 0.93 -15.80
C VAL A 341 3.82 -0.07 -16.94
N GLY A 342 4.83 -0.89 -17.22
CA GLY A 342 4.73 -2.06 -18.09
C GLY A 342 4.02 -3.22 -17.38
N THR A 343 4.75 -3.92 -16.51
CA THR A 343 4.26 -5.11 -15.80
C THR A 343 4.36 -4.89 -14.28
N VAL A 344 3.30 -5.23 -13.54
CA VAL A 344 3.36 -5.32 -12.07
C VAL A 344 3.60 -6.78 -11.68
N ILE A 345 4.64 -7.05 -10.91
CA ILE A 345 4.95 -8.37 -10.36
C ILE A 345 4.54 -8.39 -8.88
N VAL A 346 3.75 -9.39 -8.53
CA VAL A 346 3.22 -9.58 -7.17
C VAL A 346 3.44 -11.02 -6.71
N PRO A 347 3.59 -11.28 -5.40
CA PRO A 347 3.61 -12.64 -4.88
C PRO A 347 2.25 -13.32 -5.08
N GLY A 348 2.28 -14.63 -5.33
CA GLY A 348 1.08 -15.45 -5.38
C GLY A 348 0.52 -15.82 -4.02
N ASN A 349 -0.75 -16.20 -4.00
CA ASN A 349 -1.41 -16.74 -2.81
C ASN A 349 -1.90 -18.18 -2.99
N ASP A 350 -2.36 -18.81 -1.91
CA ASP A 350 -3.00 -20.14 -1.95
C ASP A 350 -4.45 -20.08 -2.48
N GLY A 351 -4.96 -18.88 -2.80
CA GLY A 351 -6.25 -18.59 -3.43
C GLY A 351 -7.47 -18.77 -2.52
N GLY A 352 -8.24 -17.69 -2.31
CA GLY A 352 -9.56 -17.77 -1.67
C GLY A 352 -9.55 -17.67 -0.15
N GLY A 353 -8.42 -17.36 0.48
CA GLY A 353 -8.36 -17.08 1.91
C GLY A 353 -8.87 -15.67 2.23
N LEU A 354 -9.80 -15.54 3.16
CA LEU A 354 -10.36 -14.22 3.52
C LEU A 354 -9.29 -13.22 4.00
N MET A 355 -8.30 -13.69 4.76
CA MET A 355 -7.22 -12.84 5.32
C MET A 355 -6.07 -12.59 4.35
N ASP A 356 -6.03 -13.27 3.21
CA ASP A 356 -4.94 -13.20 2.22
C ASP A 356 -5.53 -12.94 0.82
N PRO A 357 -6.18 -11.78 0.61
CA PRO A 357 -6.78 -11.46 -0.68
C PRO A 357 -5.70 -11.41 -1.78
N SER A 358 -6.03 -11.88 -2.98
CA SER A 358 -5.08 -11.90 -4.09
C SER A 358 -4.63 -10.49 -4.47
N LEU A 359 -3.35 -10.18 -4.25
CA LEU A 359 -2.74 -8.93 -4.71
C LEU A 359 -2.86 -8.75 -6.22
N ARG A 360 -2.79 -9.85 -6.98
CA ARG A 360 -3.00 -9.81 -8.42
C ARG A 360 -4.38 -9.25 -8.77
N LEU A 361 -5.44 -9.77 -8.15
CA LEU A 361 -6.80 -9.30 -8.42
C LEU A 361 -7.02 -7.86 -7.97
N VAL A 362 -6.41 -7.46 -6.85
CA VAL A 362 -6.43 -6.07 -6.38
C VAL A 362 -5.79 -5.13 -7.41
N VAL A 363 -4.60 -5.45 -7.89
CA VAL A 363 -3.89 -4.62 -8.88
C VAL A 363 -4.58 -4.64 -10.26
N GLU A 364 -5.13 -5.77 -10.69
CA GLU A 364 -6.01 -5.86 -11.88
C GLU A 364 -7.24 -4.94 -11.71
N HIS A 365 -7.86 -4.91 -10.52
CA HIS A 365 -9.02 -4.06 -10.23
C HIS A 365 -8.67 -2.56 -10.12
N LEU A 366 -7.41 -2.23 -9.82
CA LEU A 366 -6.87 -0.87 -9.98
C LEU A 366 -6.63 -0.51 -11.46
N GLY A 367 -6.91 -1.39 -12.41
CA GLY A 367 -6.86 -1.12 -13.86
C GLY A 367 -5.51 -1.37 -14.52
N PHE A 368 -4.56 -2.02 -13.85
CA PHE A 368 -3.29 -2.37 -14.49
C PHE A 368 -3.49 -3.47 -15.54
N PRO A 369 -3.01 -3.28 -16.77
CA PRO A 369 -3.30 -4.19 -17.88
C PRO A 369 -2.46 -5.49 -17.84
N ASP A 370 -1.29 -5.46 -17.19
CA ASP A 370 -0.37 -6.59 -17.10
C ASP A 370 0.12 -6.77 -15.66
N VAL A 371 -0.38 -7.84 -15.03
CA VAL A 371 -0.05 -8.23 -13.66
C VAL A 371 0.41 -9.67 -13.67
N ARG A 372 1.64 -9.90 -13.24
CA ARG A 372 2.27 -11.22 -13.19
C ARG A 372 2.42 -11.67 -11.74
N GLU A 373 1.81 -12.80 -11.44
CA GLU A 373 2.04 -13.49 -10.18
C GLU A 373 3.34 -14.30 -10.26
N VAL A 374 4.11 -14.28 -9.19
CA VAL A 374 5.30 -15.12 -9.01
C VAL A 374 5.23 -15.89 -7.70
N ARG A 375 5.76 -17.12 -7.70
CA ARG A 375 5.94 -17.95 -6.52
C ARG A 375 7.40 -18.01 -6.13
N GLU A 376 7.67 -18.55 -4.95
CA GLU A 376 9.02 -18.66 -4.44
C GLU A 376 9.95 -19.35 -5.45
N LEU A 377 11.06 -18.68 -5.74
CA LEU A 377 12.11 -19.06 -6.70
C LEU A 377 11.71 -19.01 -8.18
N ASP A 378 10.53 -18.50 -8.51
CA ASP A 378 10.21 -18.15 -9.90
C ASP A 378 11.16 -17.06 -10.40
N VAL A 379 11.54 -17.19 -11.67
CA VAL A 379 12.45 -16.26 -12.35
C VAL A 379 11.69 -15.53 -13.46
N VAL A 380 11.84 -14.20 -13.48
CA VAL A 380 11.42 -13.33 -14.57
C VAL A 380 12.68 -12.85 -15.28
N ASP A 381 12.86 -13.26 -16.53
CA ASP A 381 14.01 -12.85 -17.33
C ASP A 381 13.93 -11.37 -17.71
N LEU A 382 15.04 -10.66 -17.57
CA LEU A 382 15.22 -9.28 -18.03
C LEU A 382 16.26 -9.25 -19.16
N PRO A 383 16.29 -8.20 -19.99
CA PRO A 383 17.47 -7.89 -20.79
C PRO A 383 18.73 -7.90 -19.92
N HIS A 384 19.66 -8.83 -20.21
CA HIS A 384 20.93 -8.98 -19.51
C HIS A 384 20.84 -9.15 -17.97
N GLY A 385 19.68 -9.59 -17.46
CA GLY A 385 19.38 -9.64 -16.03
C GLY A 385 18.28 -10.63 -15.68
N ALA A 386 17.82 -10.61 -14.43
CA ALA A 386 16.65 -11.37 -13.99
C ALA A 386 16.11 -10.84 -12.66
N ILE A 387 14.84 -11.13 -12.39
CA ILE A 387 14.19 -10.96 -11.09
C ILE A 387 13.86 -12.35 -10.58
N THR A 388 14.27 -12.69 -9.37
CA THR A 388 13.98 -13.96 -8.70
C THR A 388 13.18 -13.67 -7.44
N ALA A 389 12.00 -14.27 -7.32
CA ALA A 389 11.20 -14.20 -6.11
C ALA A 389 11.87 -15.04 -5.01
N ILE A 390 12.14 -14.45 -3.85
CA ILE A 390 12.82 -15.09 -2.73
C ILE A 390 11.83 -15.25 -1.57
N PRO A 391 11.76 -16.42 -0.91
CA PRO A 391 10.83 -16.65 0.20
C PRO A 391 10.90 -15.57 1.28
N PHE A 392 9.75 -15.00 1.63
CA PHE A 392 9.57 -14.06 2.75
C PHE A 392 9.03 -14.81 3.96
N VAL A 393 9.70 -14.73 5.11
CA VAL A 393 9.25 -15.35 6.37
C VAL A 393 9.07 -14.30 7.47
N GLY A 394 8.06 -14.50 8.32
CA GLY A 394 7.77 -13.61 9.45
C GLY A 394 6.80 -12.48 9.11
N GLU A 395 6.70 -11.53 10.02
CA GLU A 395 5.98 -10.25 9.88
C GLU A 395 4.46 -10.31 9.64
N HIS A 396 3.89 -11.49 9.37
CA HIS A 396 2.47 -11.68 9.10
C HIS A 396 1.73 -12.40 10.23
N HIS A 397 2.15 -12.17 11.48
CA HIS A 397 1.46 -12.61 12.70
C HIS A 397 1.16 -14.12 12.80
N ASP A 398 1.95 -14.97 12.16
CA ASP A 398 1.70 -16.42 12.03
C ASP A 398 0.36 -16.76 11.34
N LEU A 399 -0.21 -15.83 10.57
CA LEU A 399 -1.39 -16.06 9.75
C LEU A 399 -1.00 -16.81 8.46
N ALA A 400 -1.96 -17.55 7.91
CA ALA A 400 -1.82 -18.24 6.63
C ALA A 400 -1.91 -17.24 5.46
N ILE A 401 -0.94 -16.34 5.39
CA ILE A 401 -0.80 -15.32 4.35
C ILE A 401 0.37 -15.71 3.48
N ARG A 402 0.15 -15.80 2.17
CA ARG A 402 1.14 -16.21 1.17
C ARG A 402 1.53 -15.08 0.22
N SER A 403 0.71 -14.04 0.10
CA SER A 403 0.98 -12.84 -0.71
C SER A 403 2.16 -12.00 -0.17
N LYS A 404 3.35 -12.61 -0.08
CA LYS A 404 4.60 -12.01 0.37
C LYS A 404 5.82 -12.70 -0.27
N SER A 405 6.72 -11.90 -0.82
CA SER A 405 8.00 -12.32 -1.39
C SER A 405 9.02 -11.21 -1.21
N THR A 406 10.27 -11.59 -1.04
CA THR A 406 11.42 -10.68 -1.24
C THR A 406 11.91 -10.84 -2.68
N TYR A 407 12.79 -9.95 -3.15
CA TYR A 407 13.26 -10.02 -4.55
C TYR A 407 14.77 -9.93 -4.66
N HIS A 408 15.36 -10.90 -5.35
CA HIS A 408 16.72 -10.81 -5.85
C HIS A 408 16.69 -10.31 -7.30
N VAL A 409 17.39 -9.23 -7.58
CA VAL A 409 17.45 -8.58 -8.89
C VAL A 409 18.89 -8.59 -9.39
N ARG A 410 19.11 -9.16 -10.58
CA ARG A 410 20.35 -9.03 -11.34
C ARG A 410 20.14 -7.99 -12.42
N LEU A 411 20.85 -6.86 -12.33
CA LEU A 411 20.71 -5.72 -13.24
C LEU A 411 22.01 -4.90 -13.28
N GLY A 412 22.40 -4.38 -14.45
CA GLY A 412 23.65 -3.60 -14.57
C GLY A 412 24.91 -4.34 -14.12
N GLY A 413 24.94 -5.68 -14.25
CA GLY A 413 26.05 -6.52 -13.78
C GLY A 413 26.20 -6.59 -12.25
N ARG A 414 25.17 -6.22 -11.50
CA ARG A 414 25.11 -6.28 -10.03
C ARG A 414 23.96 -7.15 -9.55
N THR A 415 24.05 -7.60 -8.31
CA THR A 415 23.05 -8.38 -7.60
C THR A 415 22.50 -7.58 -6.42
N VAL A 416 21.18 -7.45 -6.35
CA VAL A 416 20.48 -6.69 -5.31
C VAL A 416 19.47 -7.61 -4.65
N LEU A 417 19.47 -7.71 -3.32
CA LEU A 417 18.40 -8.37 -2.56
C LEU A 417 17.58 -7.33 -1.80
N LEU A 418 16.30 -7.21 -2.14
CA LEU A 418 15.33 -6.35 -1.47
C LEU A 418 14.51 -7.20 -0.51
N GLY A 419 14.85 -7.10 0.78
CA GLY A 419 14.30 -7.94 1.84
C GLY A 419 12.96 -7.49 2.42
N ALA A 420 12.54 -6.24 2.18
CA ALA A 420 11.41 -5.59 2.87
C ALA A 420 11.43 -5.97 4.36
N ASP A 421 10.31 -6.39 4.92
CA ASP A 421 10.16 -6.67 6.34
C ASP A 421 10.36 -8.14 6.69
N THR A 422 11.10 -8.88 5.86
CA THR A 422 11.42 -10.27 6.16
C THR A 422 12.12 -10.38 7.51
N ALA A 423 11.63 -11.27 8.35
CA ALA A 423 12.27 -11.63 9.61
C ALA A 423 13.10 -12.90 9.40
N ASN A 424 14.38 -12.86 9.74
CA ASN A 424 15.24 -14.04 9.67
C ASN A 424 15.02 -15.01 10.85
N VAL A 425 13.79 -15.51 10.97
CA VAL A 425 13.37 -16.49 11.98
C VAL A 425 13.70 -17.94 11.59
N ASN A 426 14.10 -18.17 10.34
CA ASN A 426 14.54 -19.46 9.81
C ASN A 426 15.84 -19.33 8.99
N PRO A 427 17.01 -19.17 9.63
CA PRO A 427 18.28 -18.92 8.94
C PRO A 427 18.67 -19.96 7.87
N ALA A 428 18.32 -21.22 8.06
CA ALA A 428 18.62 -22.30 7.11
C ALA A 428 17.92 -22.12 5.75
N LEU A 429 16.88 -21.28 5.68
CA LEU A 429 16.28 -20.86 4.43
C LEU A 429 17.27 -20.07 3.57
N TYR A 430 17.98 -19.12 4.17
CA TYR A 430 18.90 -18.26 3.44
C TYR A 430 20.15 -18.98 2.97
N ASP A 431 20.60 -20.05 3.66
CA ASP A 431 21.65 -20.93 3.14
C ASP A 431 21.23 -21.55 1.79
N ARG A 432 19.99 -22.05 1.70
CA ARG A 432 19.44 -22.64 0.47
C ARG A 432 19.20 -21.60 -0.63
N VAL A 433 18.83 -20.39 -0.26
CA VAL A 433 18.69 -19.28 -1.22
C VAL A 433 20.06 -18.88 -1.75
N HIS A 434 21.06 -18.75 -0.88
CA HIS A 434 22.44 -18.45 -1.26
C HIS A 434 23.02 -19.48 -2.24
N ASP A 435 22.75 -20.78 -2.04
CA ASP A 435 23.13 -21.84 -2.99
C ASP A 435 22.61 -21.60 -4.42
N LEU A 436 21.53 -20.83 -4.58
CA LEU A 436 20.89 -20.54 -5.86
C LEU A 436 21.31 -19.19 -6.46
N VAL A 437 21.39 -18.15 -5.62
CA VAL A 437 21.60 -16.76 -6.10
C VAL A 437 23.03 -16.26 -5.89
N GLY A 438 23.80 -16.91 -5.02
CA GLY A 438 25.17 -16.55 -4.69
C GLY A 438 25.29 -15.35 -3.75
N ASP A 439 26.48 -14.75 -3.77
CA ASP A 439 26.80 -13.55 -2.99
C ASP A 439 26.00 -12.33 -3.52
N ILE A 440 25.67 -11.39 -2.64
CA ILE A 440 24.86 -10.21 -2.94
C ILE A 440 25.70 -8.92 -2.87
N ASP A 441 25.62 -8.07 -3.88
CA ASP A 441 26.33 -6.79 -3.90
C ASP A 441 25.63 -5.75 -3.01
N LEU A 442 24.32 -5.59 -3.17
CA LEU A 442 23.51 -4.65 -2.37
C LEU A 442 22.38 -5.38 -1.64
N LEU A 443 22.33 -5.23 -0.32
CA LEU A 443 21.31 -5.85 0.53
C LEU A 443 20.48 -4.77 1.21
N PHE A 444 19.18 -4.74 0.95
CA PHE A 444 18.21 -3.85 1.60
C PHE A 444 17.38 -4.64 2.61
N LEU A 445 17.35 -4.23 3.87
CA LEU A 445 16.61 -4.92 4.94
C LEU A 445 15.77 -3.94 5.75
N GLY A 446 14.48 -4.27 5.92
CA GLY A 446 13.59 -3.65 6.89
C GLY A 446 13.92 -4.11 8.29
N MET A 447 13.85 -3.18 9.25
CA MET A 447 14.20 -3.45 10.65
C MET A 447 13.18 -2.88 11.66
N GLU A 448 11.92 -2.74 11.23
CA GLU A 448 10.81 -2.47 12.14
C GLU A 448 10.50 -3.70 13.01
N CYS A 449 11.33 -3.90 14.05
CA CYS A 449 11.41 -5.15 14.81
C CYS A 449 10.43 -5.25 15.99
N GLU A 450 9.56 -4.25 16.20
CA GLU A 450 8.50 -4.30 17.23
C GLU A 450 7.15 -4.69 16.62
N GLY A 451 6.75 -4.01 15.54
CA GLY A 451 5.57 -4.35 14.75
C GLY A 451 4.24 -4.20 15.49
N ALA A 452 3.12 -4.25 14.77
CA ALA A 452 1.78 -4.22 15.39
C ALA A 452 1.32 -5.63 15.85
N PRO A 453 0.38 -5.76 16.80
CA PRO A 453 -0.28 -7.05 17.10
C PRO A 453 -1.23 -7.48 15.96
N ALA A 454 -1.56 -8.78 15.90
CA ALA A 454 -2.40 -9.36 14.84
C ALA A 454 -3.77 -8.68 14.72
N SER A 455 -4.40 -8.37 15.85
CA SER A 455 -5.71 -7.70 15.91
C SER A 455 -5.70 -6.31 15.25
N TRP A 456 -4.54 -5.67 15.13
CA TRP A 456 -4.42 -4.32 14.58
C TRP A 456 -5.03 -4.23 13.19
N VAL A 457 -4.62 -5.12 12.30
CA VAL A 457 -5.11 -5.24 10.92
C VAL A 457 -6.23 -6.29 10.82
N TYR A 458 -6.02 -7.47 11.40
CA TYR A 458 -6.77 -8.68 11.06
C TYR A 458 -7.94 -9.00 12.00
N ALA A 459 -8.17 -8.23 13.08
CA ALA A 459 -9.32 -8.44 13.97
C ALA A 459 -10.68 -8.56 13.26
N PRO A 460 -10.98 -7.77 12.19
CA PRO A 460 -12.25 -7.89 11.45
C PRO A 460 -12.51 -9.27 10.86
N TYR A 461 -11.49 -10.11 10.68
CA TYR A 461 -11.61 -11.40 9.98
C TYR A 461 -11.55 -12.61 10.93
N PHE A 462 -11.29 -12.39 12.23
CA PHE A 462 -11.26 -13.50 13.17
C PHE A 462 -12.69 -13.90 13.53
N ALA A 463 -13.02 -15.19 13.33
CA ALA A 463 -14.29 -15.76 13.78
C ALA A 463 -14.50 -15.58 15.29
N HIS A 464 -13.40 -15.66 16.06
CA HIS A 464 -13.39 -15.43 17.50
C HIS A 464 -12.26 -14.47 17.89
N PRO A 465 -12.48 -13.52 18.82
CA PRO A 465 -11.41 -12.65 19.30
C PRO A 465 -10.23 -13.44 19.88
N LEU A 466 -9.01 -12.98 19.61
CA LEU A 466 -7.83 -13.50 20.29
C LEU A 466 -7.85 -13.11 21.76
N ASN A 467 -7.33 -14.00 22.62
CA ASN A 467 -6.99 -13.59 23.98
C ASN A 467 -5.84 -12.56 23.91
N ARG A 468 -5.77 -11.68 24.92
CA ARG A 468 -4.83 -10.54 24.91
C ARG A 468 -3.37 -10.98 24.83
N ASP A 469 -2.99 -12.04 25.54
CA ASP A 469 -1.60 -12.50 25.59
C ASP A 469 -1.15 -13.08 24.23
N HIS A 470 -2.00 -13.87 23.57
CA HIS A 470 -1.74 -14.39 22.23
C HIS A 470 -1.67 -13.26 21.20
N ASP A 471 -2.58 -12.29 21.28
CA ASP A 471 -2.59 -11.14 20.38
C ASP A 471 -1.29 -10.31 20.49
N GLN A 472 -0.83 -10.05 21.71
CA GLN A 472 0.42 -9.34 21.95
C GLN A 472 1.66 -10.16 21.58
N SER A 473 1.60 -11.49 21.59
CA SER A 473 2.71 -12.35 21.16
C SER A 473 2.85 -12.47 19.63
N ARG A 474 1.76 -12.25 18.87
CA ARG A 474 1.72 -12.41 17.41
C ARG A 474 1.92 -11.06 16.73
N ARG A 475 3.19 -10.68 16.56
CA ARG A 475 3.60 -9.37 16.04
C ARG A 475 3.95 -9.42 14.56
N GLY A 476 3.61 -8.35 13.84
CA GLY A 476 4.06 -8.13 12.48
C GLY A 476 5.35 -7.35 12.48
N ARG A 477 6.46 -8.05 12.78
CA ARG A 477 7.79 -7.45 12.91
C ARG A 477 8.79 -7.95 11.87
N ALA A 478 9.70 -7.07 11.49
CA ALA A 478 10.88 -7.37 10.69
C ALA A 478 12.04 -7.92 11.55
N SER A 479 13.21 -8.05 10.93
CA SER A 479 14.43 -8.55 11.58
C SER A 479 14.98 -7.61 12.65
N THR A 480 15.41 -8.19 13.77
CA THR A 480 16.32 -7.55 14.74
C THR A 480 17.73 -7.41 14.17
N CYS A 481 18.64 -6.72 14.87
CA CYS A 481 20.05 -6.60 14.46
C CYS A 481 20.73 -7.97 14.32
N ALA A 482 20.48 -8.88 15.26
CA ALA A 482 21.08 -10.22 15.23
C ALA A 482 20.61 -11.03 14.03
N GLU A 483 19.30 -11.00 13.77
CA GLU A 483 18.67 -11.67 12.63
C GLU A 483 19.14 -11.08 11.29
N ALA A 484 19.22 -9.74 11.18
CA ALA A 484 19.68 -9.06 9.98
C ALA A 484 21.16 -9.30 9.70
N LEU A 485 22.02 -9.27 10.73
CA LEU A 485 23.45 -9.56 10.59
C LEU A 485 23.69 -11.00 10.09
N ASP A 486 22.90 -11.95 10.57
CA ASP A 486 22.96 -13.35 10.13
C ASP A 486 22.64 -13.52 8.63
N VAL A 487 21.75 -12.68 8.08
CA VAL A 487 21.48 -12.58 6.63
C VAL A 487 22.69 -11.96 5.90
N VAL A 488 23.23 -10.84 6.41
CA VAL A 488 24.40 -10.16 5.84
C VAL A 488 25.59 -11.12 5.69
N GLU A 489 25.84 -11.94 6.71
CA GLU A 489 26.96 -12.89 6.73
C GLU A 489 26.77 -14.02 5.71
N ARG A 490 25.55 -14.54 5.54
CA ARG A 490 25.23 -15.61 4.59
C ARG A 490 25.40 -15.19 3.14
N PHE A 491 24.86 -14.02 2.79
CA PHE A 491 24.98 -13.48 1.44
C PHE A 491 26.29 -12.76 1.18
N ARG A 492 27.15 -12.65 2.20
CA ARG A 492 28.39 -11.87 2.18
C ARG A 492 28.18 -10.44 1.68
N GLY A 493 27.01 -9.86 1.98
CA GLY A 493 26.50 -8.60 1.42
C GLY A 493 27.54 -7.48 1.44
N ALA A 494 27.92 -6.95 0.27
CA ALA A 494 29.00 -5.96 0.19
C ALA A 494 28.56 -4.60 0.74
N GLU A 495 27.39 -4.12 0.30
CA GLU A 495 26.73 -2.90 0.79
C GLU A 495 25.41 -3.25 1.46
N VAL A 496 25.20 -2.77 2.69
CA VAL A 496 24.04 -3.10 3.52
C VAL A 496 23.24 -1.85 3.86
N TYR A 497 22.01 -1.77 3.37
CA TYR A 497 21.11 -0.66 3.59
C TYR A 497 19.95 -1.08 4.50
N VAL A 498 19.78 -0.38 5.61
CA VAL A 498 18.53 -0.46 6.37
C VAL A 498 17.54 0.51 5.74
N TYR A 499 16.38 0.00 5.36
CA TYR A 499 15.27 0.75 4.77
C TYR A 499 13.94 0.30 5.40
N ALA A 500 12.79 0.63 4.81
CA ALA A 500 11.46 0.22 5.26
C ALA A 500 11.18 0.54 6.75
N MET A 501 11.76 1.62 7.27
CA MET A 501 11.61 1.98 8.68
C MET A 501 10.36 2.81 8.96
N GLY A 502 9.72 3.40 7.94
CA GLY A 502 8.54 4.24 8.14
C GLY A 502 8.84 5.60 8.78
N GLU A 503 10.10 6.05 8.72
CA GLU A 503 10.58 7.27 9.36
C GLU A 503 10.19 8.54 8.59
N GLU A 504 9.94 8.43 7.29
CA GLU A 504 9.67 9.61 6.46
C GLU A 504 8.29 10.22 6.77
N PRO A 505 8.19 11.56 6.87
CA PRO A 505 6.99 12.22 7.39
C PRO A 505 5.74 12.03 6.51
N TRP A 506 5.91 11.77 5.21
CA TRP A 506 4.79 11.46 4.30
C TRP A 506 4.12 10.11 4.58
N LEU A 507 4.74 9.24 5.40
CA LEU A 507 4.14 7.97 5.85
C LEU A 507 3.38 8.10 7.17
N TYR A 508 3.46 9.23 7.87
CA TYR A 508 2.75 9.42 9.13
C TYR A 508 1.24 9.19 9.04
N PRO A 509 0.53 9.57 7.96
CA PRO A 509 -0.88 9.24 7.80
C PRO A 509 -1.17 7.73 7.73
N LEU A 510 -0.19 6.91 7.35
CA LEU A 510 -0.34 5.47 7.14
C LEU A 510 0.15 4.65 8.34
N LEU A 511 1.30 5.02 8.91
CA LEU A 511 1.96 4.27 9.98
C LEU A 511 1.73 4.88 11.36
N GLY A 512 1.66 6.21 11.45
CA GLY A 512 1.48 6.91 12.72
C GLY A 512 2.60 6.69 13.73
N ILE A 513 3.82 6.40 13.28
CA ILE A 513 4.97 6.07 14.15
C ILE A 513 5.91 7.28 14.27
N PRO A 514 5.97 7.96 15.42
CA PRO A 514 6.98 8.97 15.71
C PRO A 514 8.18 8.31 16.39
N TYR A 515 9.16 7.88 15.60
CA TYR A 515 10.40 7.34 16.16
C TYR A 515 11.19 8.38 16.94
N THR A 516 11.90 7.90 17.96
CA THR A 516 12.99 8.62 18.62
C THR A 516 14.24 7.73 18.62
N ASP A 517 15.38 8.30 19.00
CA ASP A 517 16.63 7.52 19.11
C ASP A 517 16.55 6.40 20.16
N GLU A 518 15.58 6.46 21.08
CA GLU A 518 15.31 5.43 22.08
C GLU A 518 14.44 4.27 21.59
N SER A 519 13.72 4.45 20.46
CA SER A 519 12.88 3.40 19.86
C SER A 519 13.71 2.15 19.56
N LEU A 520 13.17 0.96 19.84
CA LEU A 520 13.93 -0.28 19.70
C LEU A 520 14.38 -0.50 18.26
N ALA A 521 13.48 -0.26 17.29
CA ALA A 521 13.78 -0.38 15.86
C ALA A 521 14.97 0.51 15.43
N ILE A 522 15.01 1.77 15.87
CA ILE A 522 16.12 2.70 15.57
C ILE A 522 17.43 2.22 16.20
N ARG A 523 17.38 1.74 17.44
CA ARG A 523 18.57 1.22 18.15
C ARG A 523 19.13 -0.04 17.49
N GLU A 524 18.27 -0.98 17.12
CA GLU A 524 18.67 -2.21 16.44
C GLU A 524 19.21 -1.93 15.03
N ALA A 525 18.57 -1.05 14.27
CA ALA A 525 19.06 -0.62 12.96
C ALA A 525 20.42 0.08 13.04
N THR A 526 20.58 1.00 13.99
CA THR A 526 21.86 1.70 14.24
C THR A 526 22.96 0.70 14.60
N ARG A 527 22.65 -0.29 15.44
CA ARG A 527 23.59 -1.34 15.81
C ARG A 527 24.04 -2.19 14.62
N LEU A 528 23.13 -2.55 13.71
CA LEU A 528 23.50 -3.28 12.49
C LEU A 528 24.51 -2.46 11.65
N VAL A 529 24.20 -1.18 11.43
CA VAL A 529 25.07 -0.27 10.66
C VAL A 529 26.47 -0.19 11.26
N GLU A 530 26.57 -0.02 12.58
CA GLU A 530 27.85 0.03 13.30
C GLU A 530 28.64 -1.27 13.17
N VAL A 531 27.99 -2.42 13.34
CA VAL A 531 28.64 -3.73 13.22
C VAL A 531 29.15 -3.98 11.80
N CYS A 532 28.34 -3.73 10.78
CA CYS A 532 28.74 -3.87 9.38
C CYS A 532 29.94 -2.98 9.04
N ARG A 533 29.95 -1.73 9.49
CA ARG A 533 31.08 -0.81 9.31
C ARG A 533 32.34 -1.29 10.03
N ALA A 534 32.21 -1.82 11.25
CA ALA A 534 33.34 -2.40 11.98
C ALA A 534 33.93 -3.65 11.28
N GLN A 535 33.12 -4.37 10.51
CA GLN A 535 33.55 -5.49 9.65
C GLN A 535 34.11 -5.02 8.28
N GLY A 536 34.21 -3.72 8.04
CA GLY A 536 34.74 -3.16 6.79
C GLY A 536 33.75 -3.14 5.62
N ARG A 537 32.45 -3.31 5.86
CA ARG A 537 31.38 -3.21 4.85
C ARG A 537 30.83 -1.79 4.78
N HIS A 538 30.30 -1.41 3.60
CA HIS A 538 29.46 -0.23 3.54
C HIS A 538 28.12 -0.53 4.22
N SER A 539 27.68 0.36 5.11
CA SER A 539 26.34 0.24 5.66
C SER A 539 25.76 1.59 6.08
N GLU A 540 24.46 1.75 5.90
CA GLU A 540 23.72 2.97 6.16
C GLU A 540 22.25 2.66 6.44
N ARG A 541 21.64 3.42 7.36
CA ARG A 541 20.19 3.51 7.49
C ARG A 541 19.70 4.65 6.62
N LEU A 542 18.90 4.35 5.61
CA LEU A 542 18.41 5.33 4.65
C LEU A 542 17.30 6.16 5.28
N TYR A 543 17.30 7.46 5.01
CA TYR A 543 16.28 8.41 5.47
C TYR A 543 16.13 9.55 4.46
N GLY A 544 14.91 9.72 3.94
CA GLY A 544 14.65 10.63 2.84
C GLY A 544 15.29 10.16 1.53
N ALA A 545 15.10 10.90 0.44
CA ALA A 545 15.53 10.45 -0.88
C ALA A 545 17.05 10.47 -1.08
N LYS A 546 17.57 9.43 -1.74
CA LYS A 546 18.99 9.28 -2.09
C LYS A 546 19.14 8.66 -3.47
N ARG A 547 20.16 9.06 -4.22
CA ARG A 547 20.51 8.45 -5.51
C ARG A 547 22.01 8.24 -5.61
N TRP A 548 22.42 7.10 -6.15
CA TRP A 548 23.82 6.77 -6.39
C TRP A 548 23.96 5.77 -7.54
N SER A 549 25.19 5.59 -8.04
CA SER A 549 25.52 4.58 -9.04
C SER A 549 26.52 3.59 -8.47
N VAL A 550 26.34 2.32 -8.80
CA VAL A 550 27.22 1.23 -8.42
C VAL A 550 27.95 0.75 -9.67
N SER A 551 29.26 0.99 -9.71
CA SER A 551 30.16 0.65 -10.81
C SER A 551 30.72 -0.74 -10.68
#